data_AF-A0AA35TKB7-F1
#
_entry.id   AF-A0AA35TKB7-F1
#
_cell.length_a   1.000
_cell.length_b   1.000
_cell.length_c   1.000
_cell.angle_alpha   90.00
_cell.angle_beta   90.00
_cell.angle_gamma   90.00
#
_symmetry.space_group_name_H-M   'P 1'
#
loop_
_entity.id
_entity.type
_entity.pdbx_description
1 polymer ?
#
loop_
_entity_poly.entity_id
_entity_poly.type
_entity_poly.pdbx_seq_one_letter_code
_entity_poly.pdbx_strand_id
1 'polypeptide(L)'
;MIIRPYNYEFAMPPARKWTRIEDLAVLHLYRGKVAHDSREVAALAAAIERSSKSIGARMQAFAGLDPANPYSPSGKATGLTQSVWGEYLADRTAIAIEGQRAYLGILNRYSMGRP
;
A
#
# COMPACT_ATOMS: atom_id res chain seq x y z
N MET A 1 31.20 9.55 -32.72
CA MET A 1 31.23 9.26 -31.26
C MET A 1 29.81 8.89 -30.85
N ILE A 2 29.49 7.60 -30.71
CA ILE A 2 28.14 7.13 -30.40
C ILE A 2 28.06 6.95 -28.88
N ILE A 3 27.29 7.81 -28.22
CA ILE A 3 26.96 7.66 -26.80
C ILE A 3 25.89 6.57 -26.72
N ARG A 4 26.26 5.38 -26.23
CA ARG A 4 25.28 4.34 -25.89
C ARG A 4 24.59 4.78 -24.60
N PRO A 5 23.25 4.94 -24.56
CA PRO A 5 22.57 5.10 -23.28
C PRO A 5 22.72 3.78 -22.52
N TYR A 6 23.30 3.86 -21.33
CA TYR A 6 23.25 2.76 -20.37
C TYR A 6 21.78 2.56 -19.98
N ASN A 7 21.08 1.65 -20.67
CA ASN A 7 19.83 1.08 -20.20
C ASN A 7 20.15 0.26 -18.95
N TYR A 8 20.13 0.91 -17.79
CA TYR A 8 19.93 0.22 -16.52
C TYR A 8 18.46 -0.20 -16.46
N GLU A 9 18.07 -1.15 -17.30
CA GLU A 9 16.92 -1.99 -17.02
C GLU A 9 17.30 -2.85 -15.82
N PHE A 10 17.18 -2.28 -14.61
CA PHE A 10 16.88 -3.11 -13.46
C PHE A 10 15.59 -3.83 -13.85
N ALA A 11 15.72 -5.07 -14.34
CA ALA A 11 14.62 -5.97 -14.49
C ALA A 11 13.95 -6.04 -13.12
N MET A 12 12.90 -5.23 -12.94
CA MET A 12 12.15 -5.21 -11.69
C MET A 12 11.70 -6.65 -11.50
N PRO A 13 12.04 -7.31 -10.38
CA PRO A 13 11.54 -8.64 -10.11
C PRO A 13 10.01 -8.61 -10.30
N PRO A 14 9.42 -9.66 -10.90
CA PRO A 14 8.00 -9.68 -11.21
C PRO A 14 7.22 -9.22 -9.98
N ALA A 15 6.41 -8.18 -10.15
CA ALA A 15 5.79 -7.47 -9.03
C ALA A 15 5.07 -8.48 -8.13
N ARG A 16 5.65 -8.73 -6.95
CA ARG A 16 5.11 -9.65 -5.96
C ARG A 16 3.63 -9.31 -5.74
N LYS A 17 2.77 -10.34 -5.79
CA LYS A 17 1.34 -10.17 -5.55
C LYS A 17 1.12 -9.50 -4.19
N TRP A 18 0.16 -8.58 -4.13
CA TRP A 18 -0.28 -7.98 -2.88
C TRP A 18 -0.91 -9.04 -1.98
N THR A 19 -0.69 -8.91 -0.68
CA THR A 19 -1.30 -9.78 0.34
C THR A 19 -2.39 -9.03 1.08
N ARG A 20 -3.33 -9.75 1.71
CA ARG A 20 -4.37 -9.13 2.54
C ARG A 20 -3.78 -8.28 3.67
N ILE A 21 -2.70 -8.76 4.30
CA ILE A 21 -1.99 -8.06 5.38
C ILE A 21 -1.37 -6.74 4.88
N GLU A 22 -0.85 -6.71 3.66
CA GLU A 22 -0.36 -5.47 3.04
C GLU A 22 -1.50 -4.49 2.76
N ASP A 23 -2.63 -4.97 2.22
CA ASP A 23 -3.81 -4.13 1.98
C ASP A 23 -4.37 -3.55 3.28
N LEU A 24 -4.39 -4.33 4.36
CA LEU A 24 -4.78 -3.87 5.69
C LEU A 24 -3.84 -2.80 6.25
N ALA A 25 -2.53 -2.96 6.07
CA ALA A 25 -1.55 -1.96 6.49
C ALA A 25 -1.68 -0.66 5.66
N VAL A 26 -1.95 -0.78 4.36
CA VAL A 26 -2.23 0.39 3.50
C VAL A 26 -3.55 1.06 3.90
N LEU A 27 -4.61 0.29 4.17
CA LEU A 27 -5.90 0.79 4.63
C LEU A 27 -5.75 1.58 5.95
N HIS A 28 -4.90 1.08 6.86
CA HIS A 28 -4.56 1.77 8.09
C HIS A 28 -3.88 3.13 7.86
N LEU A 29 -3.08 3.26 6.81
CA LEU A 29 -2.48 4.54 6.43
C LEU A 29 -3.45 5.44 5.66
N TYR A 30 -4.36 4.86 4.87
CA TYR A 30 -5.32 5.61 4.06
C TYR A 30 -6.22 6.48 4.95
N ARG A 31 -6.89 5.98 6.00
CA ARG A 31 -7.72 6.79 6.93
C ARG A 31 -8.61 7.89 6.26
N GLY A 32 -9.09 7.66 5.03
CA GLY A 32 -9.86 8.63 4.24
C GLY A 32 -9.04 9.69 3.48
N LYS A 33 -7.71 9.63 3.51
CA LYS A 33 -6.79 10.58 2.85
C LYS A 33 -5.67 9.83 2.11
N VAL A 34 -5.36 10.30 0.91
CA VAL A 34 -4.20 9.79 0.16
C VAL A 34 -2.98 10.61 0.54
N ALA A 35 -1.96 9.96 1.08
CA ALA A 35 -0.65 10.57 1.36
C ALA A 35 0.42 9.78 0.62
N HIS A 36 1.17 10.43 -0.27
CA HIS A 36 2.21 9.76 -1.07
C HIS A 36 3.60 9.85 -0.43
N ASP A 37 3.86 10.94 0.31
CA ASP A 37 5.20 11.31 0.78
C ASP A 37 5.32 11.37 2.32
N SER A 38 4.46 10.64 3.04
CA SER A 38 4.59 10.57 4.50
C SER A 38 5.74 9.63 4.90
N ARG A 39 6.37 9.92 6.05
CA ARG A 39 7.38 9.03 6.66
C ARG A 39 6.82 7.62 6.88
N GLU A 40 5.54 7.51 7.21
CA GLU A 40 4.85 6.24 7.43
C GLU A 40 4.73 5.42 6.14
N VAL A 41 4.45 6.08 5.00
CA VAL A 41 4.40 5.43 3.69
C VAL A 41 5.78 4.95 3.27
N ALA A 42 6.81 5.76 3.45
CA ALA A 42 8.18 5.36 3.17
C ALA A 42 8.63 4.19 4.04
N ALA A 43 8.30 4.20 5.33
CA ALA A 43 8.60 3.10 6.25
C ALA A 43 7.88 1.80 5.85
N LEU A 44 6.58 1.87 5.55
CA LEU A 44 5.83 0.70 5.09
C LEU A 44 6.38 0.17 3.76
N ALA A 45 6.64 1.06 2.80
CA ALA A 45 7.20 0.71 1.50
C ALA A 45 8.52 -0.05 1.64
N ALA A 46 9.44 0.48 2.45
CA ALA A 46 10.71 -0.19 2.75
C ALA A 46 10.51 -1.55 3.44
N ALA A 47 9.54 -1.65 4.36
CA ALA A 47 9.28 -2.87 5.11
C ALA A 47 8.65 -4.01 4.31
N ILE A 48 7.95 -3.71 3.21
CA ILE A 48 7.32 -4.73 2.34
C ILE A 48 7.99 -4.83 0.97
N GLU A 49 9.16 -4.23 0.83
CA GLU A 49 9.99 -4.20 -0.39
C GLU A 49 9.22 -3.66 -1.62
N ARG A 50 8.51 -2.55 -1.42
CA ARG A 50 7.79 -1.82 -2.47
C ARG A 50 8.25 -0.36 -2.54
N SER A 51 7.88 0.34 -3.60
CA SER A 51 8.07 1.79 -3.69
C SER A 51 6.92 2.55 -3.00
N SER A 52 7.20 3.74 -2.47
CA SER A 52 6.17 4.65 -1.94
C SER A 52 5.07 4.95 -2.97
N LYS A 53 5.45 5.03 -4.26
CA LYS A 53 4.50 5.15 -5.37
C LYS A 53 3.53 3.97 -5.45
N SER A 54 4.00 2.75 -5.21
CA SER A 54 3.16 1.55 -5.18
C SER A 54 2.17 1.56 -4.00
N ILE A 55 2.62 1.98 -2.81
CA ILE A 55 1.74 2.20 -1.65
C ILE A 55 0.68 3.25 -1.98
N GLY A 56 1.09 4.39 -2.54
CA GLY A 56 0.22 5.48 -2.92
C GLY A 56 -0.85 5.08 -3.94
N ALA A 57 -0.48 4.29 -4.96
CA ALA A 57 -1.44 3.74 -5.92
C ALA A 57 -2.46 2.81 -5.24
N ARG A 58 -2.02 2.07 -4.20
CA ARG A 58 -2.90 1.22 -3.41
C ARG A 58 -3.86 2.04 -2.53
N MET A 59 -3.41 3.15 -1.97
CA MET A 59 -4.29 4.10 -1.27
C MET A 59 -5.32 4.73 -2.22
N GLN A 60 -4.91 5.12 -3.43
CA GLN A 60 -5.83 5.64 -4.45
C GLN A 60 -6.88 4.60 -4.86
N ALA A 61 -6.54 3.31 -4.84
CA ALA A 61 -7.50 2.24 -5.06
C ALA A 61 -8.56 2.16 -3.94
N PHE A 62 -8.17 2.31 -2.67
CA PHE A 62 -9.14 2.45 -1.57
C PHE A 62 -9.97 3.73 -1.69
N ALA A 63 -9.32 4.83 -2.06
CA ALA A 63 -10.01 6.11 -2.24
C ALA A 63 -11.05 6.08 -3.37
N GLY A 64 -10.80 5.33 -4.44
CA GLY A 64 -11.80 5.08 -5.49
C GLY A 64 -12.97 4.20 -5.05
N LEU A 65 -12.86 3.49 -3.92
CA LEU A 65 -13.95 2.69 -3.33
C LEU A 65 -14.67 3.44 -2.19
N ASP A 66 -14.10 4.54 -1.71
CA ASP A 66 -14.66 5.30 -0.59
C ASP A 66 -15.76 6.27 -1.09
N PRO A 67 -17.04 6.03 -0.76
CA PRO A 67 -18.11 6.94 -1.16
C PRO A 67 -17.97 8.34 -0.54
N ALA A 68 -17.20 8.49 0.54
CA ALA A 68 -16.90 9.79 1.14
C ALA A 68 -15.82 10.58 0.37
N ASN A 69 -15.16 9.95 -0.62
CA ASN A 69 -14.13 10.58 -1.44
C ASN A 69 -14.46 10.51 -2.95
N PRO A 70 -15.52 11.22 -3.39
CA PRO A 70 -16.04 11.11 -4.77
C PRO A 70 -15.10 11.69 -5.83
N TYR A 71 -14.07 12.45 -5.43
CA TYR A 71 -13.13 13.11 -6.34
C TYR A 71 -11.81 12.37 -6.49
N SER A 72 -11.62 11.22 -5.82
CA SER A 72 -10.39 10.47 -5.99
C SER A 72 -10.36 9.81 -7.36
N PRO A 73 -9.31 10.00 -8.18
CA PRO A 73 -9.15 9.25 -9.40
C PRO A 73 -9.19 7.77 -9.05
N SER A 74 -10.05 7.02 -9.75
CA SER A 74 -10.30 5.62 -9.48
C SER A 74 -9.01 4.85 -9.74
N GLY A 75 -8.21 4.63 -8.69
CA GLY A 75 -7.17 3.61 -8.75
C GLY A 75 -7.87 2.30 -9.10
N LYS A 76 -7.35 1.54 -10.07
CA LYS A 76 -7.95 0.25 -10.44
C LYS A 76 -7.89 -0.69 -9.23
N ALA A 77 -8.98 -0.74 -8.46
CA ALA A 77 -9.09 -1.62 -7.31
C ALA A 77 -9.06 -3.07 -7.80
N THR A 78 -8.11 -3.82 -7.25
CA THR A 78 -8.07 -5.27 -7.48
C THR A 78 -9.17 -5.96 -6.67
N GLY A 79 -9.56 -7.18 -7.05
CA GLY A 79 -10.53 -7.97 -6.26
C GLY A 79 -10.13 -8.13 -4.78
N LEU A 80 -8.83 -8.22 -4.48
CA LEU A 80 -8.33 -8.24 -3.11
C LEU A 80 -8.65 -6.94 -2.35
N THR A 81 -8.42 -5.78 -2.97
CA THR A 81 -8.68 -4.47 -2.37
C THR A 81 -10.16 -4.25 -2.15
N GLN A 82 -10.99 -4.70 -3.10
CA GLN A 82 -12.44 -4.68 -2.95
C GLN A 82 -12.90 -5.57 -1.80
N SER A 83 -12.32 -6.76 -1.64
CA SER A 83 -12.59 -7.64 -0.50
C SER A 83 -12.24 -6.98 0.83
N VAL A 84 -11.02 -6.45 0.98
CA VAL A 84 -10.59 -5.78 2.21
C VAL A 84 -11.45 -4.56 2.51
N TRP A 85 -11.86 -3.80 1.50
CA TRP A 85 -12.79 -2.68 1.68
C TRP A 85 -14.19 -3.15 2.10
N GLY A 86 -14.69 -4.24 1.51
CA GLY A 86 -15.97 -4.84 1.89
C GLY A 86 -15.97 -5.32 3.35
N GLU A 87 -14.88 -5.99 3.77
CA GLU A 87 -14.67 -6.37 5.17
C GLU A 87 -14.64 -5.14 6.09
N TYR A 88 -13.93 -4.08 5.68
CA TYR A 88 -13.90 -2.83 6.44
C TYR A 88 -15.28 -2.18 6.55
N LEU A 89 -16.11 -2.20 5.51
CA LEU A 89 -17.47 -1.67 5.57
C LEU A 89 -18.39 -2.53 6.45
N ALA A 90 -18.16 -3.85 6.51
CA ALA A 90 -18.93 -4.76 7.35
C ALA A 90 -18.61 -4.60 8.85
N ASP A 91 -17.34 -4.41 9.21
CA ASP A 91 -16.91 -4.12 10.59
C ASP A 91 -15.71 -3.17 10.61
N ARG A 92 -16.00 -1.87 10.62
CA ARG A 92 -14.98 -0.81 10.57
C ARG A 92 -14.01 -0.89 11.73
N THR A 93 -14.50 -1.16 12.93
CA THR A 93 -13.69 -1.12 14.15
C THR A 93 -12.73 -2.30 14.18
N ALA A 94 -13.22 -3.52 13.93
CA ALA A 94 -12.37 -4.71 13.92
C ALA A 94 -11.29 -4.61 12.84
N ILE A 95 -11.67 -4.21 11.62
CA ILE A 95 -10.73 -4.12 10.50
C ILE A 95 -9.75 -2.95 10.66
N ALA A 96 -10.14 -1.83 11.28
CA ALA A 96 -9.20 -0.77 11.62
C ALA A 96 -8.14 -1.22 12.63
N ILE A 97 -8.55 -1.98 13.66
CA ILE A 97 -7.63 -2.58 14.64
C ILE A 97 -6.71 -3.60 13.95
N GLU A 98 -7.26 -4.44 13.07
CA GLU A 98 -6.48 -5.40 12.31
C GLU A 98 -5.45 -4.70 11.40
N GLY A 99 -5.85 -3.63 10.71
CA GLY A 99 -4.97 -2.79 9.90
C GLY A 99 -3.83 -2.19 10.71
N GLN A 100 -4.12 -1.67 11.91
CA GLN A 100 -3.08 -1.17 12.81
C GLN A 100 -2.11 -2.28 13.23
N ARG A 101 -2.63 -3.46 13.61
CA ARG A 101 -1.79 -4.62 13.97
C ARG A 101 -0.93 -5.11 12.81
N ALA A 102 -1.50 -5.15 11.60
CA ALA A 102 -0.78 -5.50 10.38
C ALA A 102 0.38 -4.52 10.11
N TYR A 103 0.10 -3.23 10.18
CA TYR A 103 1.09 -2.17 10.02
C TYR A 103 2.24 -2.30 11.02
N LEU A 104 1.93 -2.36 12.32
CA LEU A 104 2.93 -2.50 13.38
C LEU A 104 3.70 -3.82 13.28
N GLY A 105 3.03 -4.93 12.97
CA GLY A 105 3.66 -6.24 12.81
C GLY A 105 4.62 -6.29 11.62
N ILE A 106 4.29 -5.63 10.50
CA ILE A 106 5.21 -5.46 9.38
C ILE A 106 6.44 -4.66 9.80
N LEU A 107 6.26 -3.50 10.44
CA LEU A 107 7.37 -2.64 10.83
C LEU A 107 8.28 -3.30 11.88
N ASN A 108 7.71 -4.00 12.85
CA ASN A 108 8.49 -4.68 13.87
C ASN A 108 9.38 -5.78 13.27
N ARG A 109 8.83 -6.58 12.32
CA ARG A 109 9.64 -7.57 11.61
C ARG A 109 10.75 -6.93 10.79
N TYR A 110 10.47 -5.80 10.16
CA TYR A 110 11.46 -5.05 9.41
C TYR A 110 12.59 -4.53 10.29
N SER A 111 12.28 -3.98 11.47
CA SER A 111 13.30 -3.49 12.41
C SER A 111 14.14 -4.61 13.01
N MET A 112 13.57 -5.79 13.23
CA MET A 112 14.31 -6.95 13.78
C MET A 112 15.14 -7.70 12.74
N GLY A 113 14.82 -7.56 11.45
CA GLY A 113 15.49 -8.25 10.35
C GLY A 113 16.62 -7.45 9.69
N ARG A 114 16.90 -6.21 10.12
CA ARG A 114 18.05 -5.42 9.66
C ARG A 114 19.27 -5.75 10.54
N PRO A 115 20.41 -6.20 9.96
CA PRO A 115 21.68 -6.28 10.67
C PRO A 115 22.22 -4.90 11.07
#